data_AF-A0A0F9DBG3-F1
#
_entry.id   AF-A0A0F9DBG3-F1
#
_cell.length_a   1.000
_cell.length_b   1.000
_cell.length_c   1.000
_cell.angle_alpha   90.00
_cell.angle_beta   90.00
_cell.angle_gamma   90.00
#
_symmetry.space_group_name_H-M   'P 1'
#
loop_
_entity.id
_entity.type
_entity.pdbx_description
1 polymer ?
#
loop_
_entity_poly.entity_id
_entity_poly.type
_entity_poly.pdbx_seq_one_letter_code
_entity_poly.pdbx_strand_id
1 'polypeptide(L)' 'ERDRRDIWSRILLERARQDTKFGAQHKLSPKDWLTILVEEVGEVAEAILEHDIDNYSVELVQVAAVCVAALECREAEA' A
#
# COMPACT_ATOMS: atom_id res chain seq x y z
N GLU A 1 -7.78 -21.00 -10.28
CA GLU A 1 -7.33 -20.27 -9.08
C GLU A 1 -6.36 -19.20 -9.51
N ARG A 2 -6.66 -17.93 -9.23
CA ARG A 2 -5.69 -16.84 -9.43
C ARG A 2 -4.66 -17.00 -8.30
N ASP A 3 -3.44 -17.38 -8.65
CA ASP A 3 -2.43 -17.92 -7.74
C ASP A 3 -2.10 -16.90 -6.62
N ARG A 4 -2.13 -17.29 -5.35
CA ARG A 4 -1.74 -16.41 -4.22
C ARG A 4 -0.34 -15.81 -4.40
N ARG A 5 0.55 -16.50 -5.13
CA ARG A 5 1.89 -15.99 -5.48
C ARG A 5 1.83 -14.73 -6.35
N ASP A 6 0.80 -14.60 -7.18
CA ASP A 6 0.55 -13.40 -8.00
C ASP A 6 0.25 -12.19 -7.12
N ILE A 7 -0.58 -12.36 -6.09
CA ILE A 7 -0.98 -11.28 -5.17
C ILE A 7 0.24 -10.74 -4.42
N TRP A 8 1.06 -11.62 -3.83
CA TRP A 8 2.25 -11.18 -3.11
C TRP A 8 3.25 -10.46 -4.02
N SER A 9 3.42 -10.94 -5.24
CA SER A 9 4.29 -10.29 -6.24
C SER A 9 3.81 -8.88 -6.58
N ARG A 10 2.50 -8.67 -6.73
CA ARG A 10 1.91 -7.35 -6.96
C ARG A 10 2.17 -6.39 -5.80
N ILE A 11 2.03 -6.84 -4.56
CA ILE A 11 2.31 -6.04 -3.36
C ILE A 11 3.78 -5.62 -3.32
N LEU A 12 4.71 -6.54 -3.59
CA LEU A 12 6.15 -6.24 -3.60
C LEU A 12 6.53 -5.25 -4.71
N LEU A 13 5.96 -5.41 -5.91
CA LEU A 13 6.18 -4.48 -7.01
C LEU A 13 5.63 -3.08 -6.68
N GLU A 14 4.45 -3.01 -6.07
CA GLU A 14 3.85 -1.75 -5.65
C GLU A 14 4.66 -1.08 -4.54
N ARG A 15 5.11 -1.84 -3.54
CA ARG A 15 6.00 -1.35 -2.49
C ARG A 15 7.27 -0.73 -3.07
N ALA A 16 7.90 -1.39 -4.06
CA ALA A 16 9.08 -0.87 -4.76
C ALA A 16 8.77 0.39 -5.59
N ARG A 17 7.59 0.45 -6.23
CA ARG A 17 7.12 1.63 -6.97
C ARG A 17 6.93 2.82 -6.03
N GLN A 18 6.25 2.62 -4.89
CA GLN A 18 6.04 3.65 -3.86
C GLN A 18 7.38 4.14 -3.29
N ASP A 19 8.33 3.23 -3.02
CA ASP A 19 9.69 3.58 -2.57
C ASP A 19 10.41 4.47 -3.59
N THR A 20 10.28 4.15 -4.88
CA THR A 20 10.89 4.94 -5.96
C THR A 20 10.22 6.31 -6.10
N LYS A 21 8.88 6.37 -5.96
CA LYS A 21 8.08 7.59 -6.16
C LYS A 21 8.23 8.58 -5.00
N PHE A 22 8.18 8.09 -3.77
CA PHE A 22 8.16 8.92 -2.56
C PHE A 22 9.51 8.94 -1.84
N GLY A 23 10.47 8.17 -2.35
CA GLY A 23 11.75 7.96 -1.71
C GLY A 23 11.66 7.02 -0.51
N ALA A 24 12.82 6.79 0.05
CA ALA A 24 13.05 6.08 1.29
C ALA A 24 12.37 6.81 2.47
N GLN A 25 11.09 6.52 2.74
CA GLN A 25 10.28 7.10 3.82
C GLN A 25 10.71 6.60 5.23
N HIS A 26 12.01 6.48 5.47
CA HIS A 26 12.61 5.78 6.62
C HIS A 26 12.43 6.47 7.99
N LYS A 27 11.63 7.53 8.10
CA LYS A 27 11.45 8.30 9.35
C LYS A 27 10.05 8.90 9.50
N LEU A 28 9.01 8.22 9.02
CA LEU A 28 7.64 8.65 9.24
C LEU A 28 7.15 8.21 10.62
N SER A 29 6.45 9.08 11.33
CA SER A 29 5.85 8.72 12.62
C SER A 29 4.69 7.73 12.42
N PRO A 30 4.27 6.99 13.46
CA PRO A 30 3.08 6.14 13.37
C PRO A 30 1.82 6.88 12.93
N LYS A 31 1.73 8.19 13.25
CA LYS A 31 0.62 9.04 12.81
C LYS A 31 0.68 9.29 11.30
N ASP A 32 1.87 9.57 10.77
CA ASP A 32 2.05 9.82 9.33
C ASP A 32 1.74 8.55 8.53
N TRP A 33 2.19 7.39 9.00
CA TRP A 33 1.84 6.09 8.42
C TRP A 33 0.33 5.83 8.43
N LEU A 34 -0.36 6.15 9.54
CA LEU A 34 -1.81 6.03 9.61
C LEU A 34 -2.50 6.97 8.61
N THR A 35 -2.00 8.18 8.44
CA THR A 35 -2.54 9.13 7.45
C THR A 35 -2.45 8.56 6.03
N ILE A 36 -1.27 8.06 5.62
CA ILE A 36 -1.08 7.46 4.30
C ILE A 36 -1.97 6.22 4.14
N LEU A 37 -2.04 5.34 5.15
CA LEU A 37 -2.89 4.16 5.10
C LEU A 37 -4.37 4.51 4.88
N VAL A 38 -4.86 5.55 5.57
CA VAL A 38 -6.26 5.98 5.45
C VAL A 38 -6.53 6.65 4.11
N GLU A 39 -5.54 7.30 3.50
CA GLU A 39 -5.62 7.83 2.13
C GLU A 39 -5.89 6.69 1.13
N GLU A 40 -5.07 5.64 1.15
CA GLU A 40 -5.24 4.47 0.27
C GLU A 40 -6.58 3.73 0.51
N VAL A 41 -7.03 3.65 1.77
CA VAL A 41 -8.37 3.10 2.09
C VAL A 41 -9.49 3.99 1.54
N GLY A 42 -9.27 5.31 1.49
CA GLY A 42 -10.16 6.26 0.83
C GLY A 42 -10.28 5.99 -0.66
N GLU A 43 -9.16 5.75 -1.34
CA GLU A 43 -9.14 5.41 -2.78
C GLU A 43 -9.85 4.07 -3.06
N VAL A 44 -9.72 3.08 -2.17
CA VAL A 44 -10.52 1.83 -2.25
C VAL A 44 -12.03 2.15 -2.18
N ALA A 45 -12.44 3.03 -1.29
CA ALA A 45 -13.84 3.41 -1.13
C ALA A 45 -14.36 4.19 -2.35
N GLU A 46 -13.55 5.10 -2.90
CA GLU A 46 -13.84 5.84 -4.13
C GLU A 46 -14.02 4.88 -5.30
N ALA A 47 -13.11 3.93 -5.52
CA ALA A 47 -13.23 2.94 -6.59
C ALA A 47 -14.53 2.11 -6.52
N ILE A 48 -15.00 1.79 -5.32
CA ILE A 48 -16.31 1.11 -5.13
C ILE A 48 -17.47 2.03 -5.52
N LEU A 49 -17.44 3.29 -5.08
CA LEU A 49 -18.50 4.27 -5.36
C LEU A 49 -18.60 4.59 -6.85
N GLU A 50 -17.47 4.60 -7.55
CA GLU A 50 -17.39 4.85 -8.99
C GLU A 50 -17.62 3.58 -9.84
N HIS A 51 -17.81 2.43 -9.21
CA HIS A 51 -17.94 1.12 -9.87
C HIS A 51 -16.70 0.73 -10.71
N ASP A 52 -15.52 1.21 -10.34
CA ASP A 52 -14.24 0.87 -10.97
C ASP A 52 -13.60 -0.35 -10.29
N ILE A 53 -13.99 -1.54 -10.75
CA ILE A 53 -13.52 -2.82 -10.19
C ILE A 53 -12.05 -3.10 -10.52
N ASP A 54 -11.55 -2.57 -11.64
CA ASP A 54 -10.15 -2.71 -12.01
C ASP A 54 -9.29 -1.90 -11.07
N ASN A 55 -9.68 -0.64 -10.80
CA ASN A 55 -8.97 0.22 -9.86
C ASN A 55 -9.11 -0.26 -8.41
N TYR A 56 -10.27 -0.79 -8.00
CA TYR A 56 -10.44 -1.41 -6.68
C TYR A 56 -9.35 -2.44 -6.36
N SER A 57 -8.99 -3.27 -7.34
CA SER A 57 -7.95 -4.28 -7.19
C SER A 57 -6.54 -3.69 -7.11
N VAL A 58 -6.33 -2.50 -7.65
CA VAL A 58 -5.08 -1.73 -7.54
C VAL A 58 -4.98 -1.11 -6.15
N GLU A 59 -6.02 -0.43 -5.67
CA GLU A 59 -5.99 0.25 -4.37
C GLU A 59 -5.85 -0.72 -3.19
N LEU A 60 -6.43 -1.92 -3.27
CA LEU A 60 -6.15 -2.96 -2.28
C LEU A 60 -4.68 -3.38 -2.22
N VAL A 61 -3.99 -3.39 -3.37
CA VAL A 61 -2.55 -3.68 -3.41
C VAL A 61 -1.76 -2.51 -2.83
N GLN A 62 -2.16 -1.27 -3.09
CA GLN A 62 -1.53 -0.08 -2.51
C GLN A 62 -1.69 -0.06 -0.98
N VAL A 63 -2.89 -0.32 -0.44
CA VAL A 63 -3.14 -0.47 1.01
C VAL A 63 -2.21 -1.51 1.63
N ALA A 64 -2.07 -2.68 0.99
CA ALA A 64 -1.19 -3.73 1.49
C ALA A 64 0.30 -3.32 1.43
N ALA A 65 0.72 -2.64 0.37
CA ALA A 65 2.08 -2.14 0.22
C ALA A 65 2.43 -1.10 1.30
N VAL A 66 1.50 -0.20 1.65
CA VAL A 66 1.68 0.76 2.74
C VAL A 66 1.81 0.06 4.09
N CYS A 67 1.00 -0.97 4.36
CA CYS A 67 1.14 -1.78 5.57
C CYS A 67 2.53 -2.42 5.68
N VAL A 68 3.04 -2.98 4.58
CA VAL A 68 4.39 -3.55 4.53
C VAL A 68 5.45 -2.48 4.80
N ALA A 69 5.36 -1.33 4.14
CA ALA A 69 6.30 -0.21 4.34
C ALA A 69 6.35 0.27 5.80
N ALA A 70 5.18 0.41 6.44
CA ALA A 70 5.07 0.83 7.82
C ALA A 70 5.70 -0.17 8.80
N LEU A 71 5.53 -1.48 8.55
CA LEU A 71 6.16 -2.54 9.34
C LEU A 71 7.68 -2.57 9.15
N GLU A 72 8.16 -2.48 7.91
CA GLU A 72 9.60 -2.39 7.60
C GLU A 72 10.25 -1.21 8.34
N CYS A 73 9.60 -0.03 8.32
CA CYS A 73 10.07 1.15 9.03
C CYS A 73 10.14 0.91 10.54
N ARG A 74 9.11 0.27 11.12
CA ARG A 74 9.04 -0.01 12.56
C ARG A 74 10.08 -1.04 13.01
N GLU A 75 10.33 -2.07 12.22
CA GLU A 75 11.29 -3.12 12.54
C GLU A 75 12.74 -2.66 12.35
N ALA A 76 13.00 -1.74 11.40
CA ALA A 76 14.33 -1.14 11.24
C ALA A 76 14.73 -0.21 12.40
N GLU A 77 13.77 0.26 13.20
CA GLU A 77 13.99 1.10 14.40
C GLU A 77 14.17 0.28 15.69
N ALA A 78 13.92 -1.04 15.67
CA ALA A 78 13.99 -1.94 16.83
C ALA A 78 15.37 -2.58 17.01
#